data_AF-A0A521HNN5-F1
#
_entry.id   AF-A0A521HNN5-F1
#
_cell.length_a   1.000
_cell.length_b   1.000
_cell.length_c   1.000
_cell.angle_alpha   90.00
_cell.angle_beta   90.00
_cell.angle_gamma   90.00
#
_symmetry.space_group_name_H-M   'P 1'
#
loop_
_entity.id
_entity.type
_entity.pdbx_description
1 polymer ?
#
loop_
_entity_poly.entity_id
_entity_poly.type
_entity_poly.pdbx_seq_one_letter_code
_entity_poly.pdbx_strand_id
1 'polypeptide(L)'
;MGAALIAIFQTGPMPTYSTRALGVAWEMWNSGQFLVPINNGVPYSHKVPLLFWLIHAGWAVGGVGDVWPRLLEVLIGAGVLLLAQRLARVLFPREPQVARLTPWLLAAFSYAFLFGLQIMYETLLALCVLAALNALVGRDVGQRPWFAGFALAVAAGLMSKGPVMLLHVAFPFLLGPLWHPWARKLPGQWYGRGGLALLGACAILLCWVIPAALAGGEAYRQELLFMQTAGRVVESFDHARPWWWYASVIPLLLLPWLLWPRAWQALARVLTGRGGVGTGMLGCWLLPTGIAFSLVSGKQVYYLLPELAGVAMVLAAGLGDSGRSRVRSWWW
;
A
#
# COMPACT_ATOMS: atom_id res chain seq x y z
N MET A 1 -14.94 -6.01 10.97
CA MET A 1 -15.28 -6.72 9.71
C MET A 1 -16.77 -6.69 9.43
N GLY A 2 -17.65 -7.10 10.36
CA GLY A 2 -19.12 -7.05 10.15
C GLY A 2 -19.65 -5.68 9.68
N ALA A 3 -19.20 -4.58 10.29
CA ALA A 3 -19.59 -3.24 9.86
C ALA A 3 -19.14 -2.88 8.42
N ALA A 4 -17.95 -3.31 8.00
CA ALA A 4 -17.46 -3.08 6.63
C ALA A 4 -18.22 -3.92 5.60
N LEU A 5 -18.56 -5.17 5.95
CA LEU A 5 -19.44 -6.02 5.12
C LEU A 5 -20.82 -5.38 4.96
N ILE A 6 -21.44 -4.94 6.05
CA ILE A 6 -22.75 -4.28 5.96
C ILE A 6 -22.65 -3.00 5.10
N ALA A 7 -21.64 -2.16 5.35
CA ALA A 7 -21.47 -0.90 4.64
C ALA A 7 -21.23 -1.09 3.13
N ILE A 8 -20.37 -2.02 2.72
CA ILE A 8 -20.05 -2.21 1.29
C ILE A 8 -21.25 -2.71 0.49
N PHE A 9 -22.18 -3.45 1.10
CA PHE A 9 -23.42 -3.90 0.44
C PHE A 9 -24.54 -2.85 0.49
N GLN A 10 -24.46 -1.85 1.38
CA GLN A 10 -25.41 -0.73 1.42
C GLN A 10 -25.13 0.34 0.37
N THR A 11 -23.89 0.44 -0.11
CA THR A 11 -23.51 1.38 -1.16
C THR A 11 -23.37 0.68 -2.50
N GLY A 12 -23.96 1.25 -3.57
CA GLY A 12 -23.69 0.79 -4.94
C GLY A 12 -22.23 1.01 -5.35
N PRO A 13 -21.74 0.33 -6.42
CA PRO A 13 -20.40 0.59 -6.95
C PRO A 13 -20.28 2.06 -7.37
N MET A 14 -19.32 2.81 -6.84
CA MET A 14 -19.17 4.21 -7.23
C MET A 14 -18.71 4.37 -8.68
N PRO A 15 -19.26 5.36 -9.41
CA PRO A 15 -18.82 5.70 -10.76
C PRO A 15 -17.32 5.98 -10.82
N THR A 16 -16.70 5.64 -11.95
CA THR A 16 -15.27 5.88 -12.28
C THR A 16 -14.23 5.09 -11.49
N TYR A 17 -14.60 4.54 -10.33
CA TYR A 17 -13.78 3.63 -9.52
C TYR A 17 -14.29 2.19 -9.69
N SER A 18 -15.14 1.74 -8.77
CA SER A 18 -15.69 0.39 -8.70
C SER A 18 -16.35 -0.04 -10.02
N THR A 19 -17.14 0.84 -10.65
CA THR A 19 -17.81 0.50 -11.92
C THR A 19 -16.83 0.26 -13.06
N ARG A 20 -15.72 1.02 -13.12
CA ARG A 20 -14.68 0.82 -14.15
C ARG A 20 -13.92 -0.47 -13.91
N ALA A 21 -13.50 -0.73 -12.68
CA ALA A 21 -12.78 -1.97 -12.35
C ALA A 21 -13.65 -3.21 -12.62
N LEU A 22 -14.93 -3.17 -12.24
CA LEU A 22 -15.88 -4.24 -12.51
C LEU A 22 -16.20 -4.39 -14.00
N GLY A 23 -16.37 -3.29 -14.73
CA GLY A 23 -16.63 -3.31 -16.16
C GLY A 23 -15.50 -4.01 -16.92
N VAL A 24 -14.25 -3.64 -16.63
CA VAL A 24 -13.08 -4.31 -17.22
C VAL A 24 -13.01 -5.79 -16.84
N ALA A 25 -13.20 -6.13 -15.56
CA ALA A 25 -13.21 -7.53 -15.14
C ALA A 25 -14.30 -8.33 -15.88
N TRP A 26 -15.50 -7.76 -16.01
CA TRP A 26 -16.63 -8.38 -16.68
C TRP A 26 -16.39 -8.57 -18.18
N GLU A 27 -15.86 -7.56 -18.88
CA GLU A 27 -15.53 -7.67 -20.30
C GLU A 27 -14.44 -8.72 -20.56
N MET A 28 -13.38 -8.74 -19.74
CA MET A 28 -12.35 -9.78 -19.81
C MET A 28 -12.94 -11.18 -19.63
N TRP A 29 -13.86 -11.34 -18.68
CA TRP A 29 -14.52 -12.61 -18.41
C TRP A 29 -15.39 -13.06 -19.59
N ASN A 30 -16.25 -12.18 -20.10
CA ASN A 30 -17.18 -12.49 -21.19
C ASN A 30 -16.50 -12.71 -22.54
N SER A 31 -15.39 -12.02 -22.81
CA SER A 31 -14.62 -12.19 -24.04
C SER A 31 -13.65 -13.38 -23.98
N GLY A 32 -13.43 -13.98 -22.81
CA GLY A 32 -12.38 -14.96 -22.59
C GLY A 32 -10.96 -14.39 -22.67
N GLN A 33 -10.80 -13.07 -22.76
CA GLN A 33 -9.51 -12.40 -22.83
C GLN A 33 -8.98 -12.10 -21.42
N PHE A 34 -8.18 -13.01 -20.88
CA PHE A 34 -7.58 -12.87 -19.55
C PHE A 34 -6.19 -12.24 -19.55
N LEU A 35 -5.52 -12.15 -20.71
CA LEU A 35 -4.16 -11.65 -20.80
C LEU A 35 -4.12 -10.11 -20.92
N VAL A 36 -4.92 -9.56 -21.83
CA VAL A 36 -4.98 -8.12 -22.14
C VAL A 36 -6.28 -7.55 -21.56
N PRO A 37 -6.25 -6.62 -20.60
CA PRO A 37 -7.46 -6.00 -20.10
C PRO A 37 -8.24 -5.29 -21.21
N ILE A 38 -9.57 -5.34 -21.19
CA ILE A 38 -10.46 -4.71 -22.18
C ILE A 38 -11.45 -3.79 -21.45
N ASN A 39 -11.68 -2.60 -21.99
CA ASN A 39 -12.66 -1.66 -21.47
C ASN A 39 -13.46 -1.04 -22.62
N ASN A 40 -14.78 -1.17 -22.63
CA ASN A 40 -15.66 -0.76 -23.72
C ASN A 40 -15.21 -1.30 -25.09
N GLY A 41 -14.76 -2.57 -25.14
CA GLY A 41 -14.35 -3.24 -26.37
C GLY A 41 -12.96 -2.86 -26.89
N VAL A 42 -12.20 -2.01 -26.19
CA VAL A 42 -10.82 -1.65 -26.57
C VAL A 42 -9.78 -2.13 -25.54
N PRO A 43 -8.57 -2.52 -25.96
CA PRO A 43 -7.48 -2.85 -25.03
C PRO A 43 -7.21 -1.72 -24.03
N TYR A 44 -7.10 -2.06 -22.75
CA TYR A 44 -6.97 -1.14 -21.64
C TYR A 44 -5.58 -1.25 -20.99
N SER A 45 -4.65 -0.45 -21.49
CA SER A 45 -3.21 -0.43 -21.11
C SER A 45 -2.91 0.20 -19.74
N HIS A 46 -3.86 0.95 -19.18
CA HIS A 46 -3.63 1.79 -18.00
C HIS A 46 -3.48 1.02 -16.68
N LYS A 47 -3.92 -0.25 -16.62
CA LYS A 47 -3.91 -1.08 -15.40
C LYS A 47 -3.35 -2.47 -15.67
N VAL A 48 -2.66 -2.99 -14.67
CA VAL A 48 -2.14 -4.35 -14.59
C VAL A 48 -3.23 -5.30 -14.04
N PRO A 49 -3.16 -6.62 -14.30
CA PRO A 49 -4.35 -7.46 -14.30
C PRO A 49 -4.68 -8.13 -12.96
N LEU A 50 -3.84 -8.01 -11.91
CA LEU A 50 -3.96 -8.86 -10.72
C LEU A 50 -5.33 -8.75 -10.05
N LEU A 51 -5.87 -7.53 -9.91
CA LEU A 51 -7.19 -7.34 -9.30
C LEU A 51 -8.28 -8.05 -10.10
N PHE A 52 -8.21 -7.99 -11.44
CA PHE A 52 -9.16 -8.66 -12.31
C PHE A 52 -9.04 -10.19 -12.17
N TRP A 53 -7.83 -10.72 -12.17
CA TRP A 53 -7.61 -12.16 -11.97
C TRP A 53 -8.12 -12.66 -10.62
N LEU A 54 -7.98 -11.87 -9.56
CA LEU A 54 -8.56 -12.22 -8.25
C LEU A 54 -10.10 -12.19 -8.26
N ILE A 55 -10.71 -11.28 -9.02
CA ILE A 55 -12.16 -11.26 -9.24
C ILE A 55 -12.58 -12.52 -10.03
N HIS A 56 -11.91 -12.81 -11.14
CA HIS A 56 -12.17 -13.98 -11.98
C HIS A 56 -12.03 -15.29 -11.22
N ALA A 57 -11.04 -15.40 -10.34
CA ALA A 57 -10.85 -16.60 -9.52
C ALA A 57 -12.08 -16.93 -8.66
N GLY A 58 -12.75 -15.92 -8.10
CA GLY A 58 -14.00 -16.15 -7.37
C GLY A 58 -15.20 -16.35 -8.28
N TRP A 59 -15.27 -15.68 -9.43
CA TRP A 59 -16.34 -15.94 -10.41
C TRP A 59 -16.28 -17.35 -11.00
N ALA A 60 -15.09 -17.93 -11.15
CA ALA A 60 -14.92 -19.32 -11.60
C ALA A 60 -15.53 -20.35 -10.64
N VAL A 61 -15.71 -20.00 -9.37
CA VAL A 61 -16.25 -20.90 -8.33
C VAL A 61 -17.68 -20.51 -7.94
N GLY A 62 -17.93 -19.22 -7.71
CA GLY A 62 -19.18 -18.68 -7.18
C GLY A 62 -20.13 -18.08 -8.22
N GLY A 63 -19.75 -18.12 -9.51
CA GLY A 63 -20.50 -17.47 -10.58
C GLY A 63 -20.23 -15.97 -10.70
N VAL A 64 -20.59 -15.41 -11.85
CA VAL A 64 -20.43 -13.98 -12.14
C VAL A 64 -21.46 -13.17 -11.37
N GLY A 65 -21.00 -12.20 -10.60
CA GLY A 65 -21.85 -11.32 -9.79
C GLY A 65 -21.04 -10.29 -9.01
N ASP A 66 -21.70 -9.40 -8.29
CA ASP A 66 -21.06 -8.33 -7.54
C ASP A 66 -20.70 -8.70 -6.08
N VAL A 67 -21.19 -9.84 -5.59
CA VAL A 67 -20.93 -10.34 -4.23
C VAL A 67 -19.45 -10.63 -4.01
N TRP A 68 -18.83 -11.46 -4.86
CA TRP A 68 -17.43 -11.85 -4.70
C TRP A 68 -16.47 -10.65 -4.73
N PRO A 69 -16.51 -9.74 -5.73
CA PRO A 69 -15.63 -8.56 -5.75
C PRO A 69 -15.70 -7.71 -4.48
N ARG A 70 -16.89 -7.53 -3.91
CA ARG A 70 -17.07 -6.78 -2.64
C ARG A 70 -16.49 -7.54 -1.46
N LEU A 71 -16.74 -8.85 -1.37
CA LEU A 71 -16.14 -9.69 -0.33
C LEU A 71 -14.62 -9.69 -0.42
N LEU A 72 -14.07 -9.80 -1.63
CA LEU A 72 -12.64 -9.73 -1.92
C LEU A 72 -12.05 -8.42 -1.38
N GLU A 73 -12.68 -7.28 -1.66
CA GLU A 73 -12.21 -5.97 -1.17
C GLU A 73 -12.18 -5.92 0.36
N VAL A 74 -13.23 -6.42 1.03
CA VAL A 74 -13.27 -6.48 2.50
C VAL A 74 -12.18 -7.41 3.05
N LEU A 75 -11.91 -8.54 2.39
CA LEU A 75 -10.83 -9.46 2.78
C LEU A 75 -9.45 -8.82 2.60
N ILE A 76 -9.24 -8.07 1.51
CA ILE A 76 -8.01 -7.30 1.29
C ILE A 76 -7.84 -6.25 2.39
N GLY A 77 -8.89 -5.48 2.69
CA GLY A 77 -8.89 -4.51 3.80
C GLY A 77 -8.60 -5.16 5.15
N ALA A 78 -9.17 -6.34 5.43
CA ALA A 78 -8.85 -7.12 6.63
C ALA A 78 -7.35 -7.48 6.67
N GLY A 79 -6.81 -7.94 5.55
CA GLY A 79 -5.39 -8.25 5.40
C GLY A 79 -4.49 -7.02 5.66
N VAL A 80 -4.87 -5.84 5.17
CA VAL A 80 -4.18 -4.56 5.44
C VAL A 80 -4.12 -4.30 6.95
N LEU A 81 -5.24 -4.42 7.66
CA LEU A 81 -5.29 -4.22 9.11
C LEU A 81 -4.42 -5.23 9.87
N LEU A 82 -4.47 -6.50 9.48
CA LEU A 82 -3.68 -7.58 10.11
C LEU A 82 -2.18 -7.40 9.88
N LEU A 83 -1.78 -7.05 8.66
CA LEU A 83 -0.37 -6.80 8.32
C LEU A 83 0.15 -5.52 8.96
N ALA A 84 -0.66 -4.47 9.07
CA ALA A 84 -0.31 -3.26 9.81
C ALA A 84 -0.12 -3.57 11.30
N GLN A 85 -1.03 -4.32 11.92
CA GLN A 85 -0.91 -4.77 13.30
C GLN A 85 0.35 -5.61 13.53
N ARG A 86 0.64 -6.56 12.63
CA ARG A 86 1.86 -7.38 12.71
C ARG A 86 3.10 -6.49 12.60
N LEU A 87 3.17 -5.62 11.60
CA LEU A 87 4.31 -4.75 11.37
C LEU A 87 4.59 -3.88 12.59
N ALA A 88 3.54 -3.27 13.16
CA ALA A 88 3.60 -2.52 14.39
C ALA A 88 4.13 -3.35 15.57
N ARG A 89 3.69 -4.60 15.72
CA ARG A 89 4.16 -5.50 16.78
C ARG A 89 5.65 -5.78 16.70
N VAL A 90 6.17 -5.99 15.49
CA VAL A 90 7.59 -6.30 15.30
C VAL A 90 8.46 -5.05 15.43
N LEU A 91 7.99 -3.89 14.93
CA LEU A 91 8.72 -2.63 15.00
C LEU A 91 8.76 -2.03 16.41
N PHE A 92 7.72 -2.27 17.22
CA PHE A 92 7.56 -1.73 18.57
C PHE A 92 7.37 -2.84 19.61
N PRO A 93 8.36 -3.76 19.78
CA PRO A 93 8.19 -4.95 20.62
C PRO A 93 8.02 -4.63 22.11
N ARG A 94 8.51 -3.48 22.55
CA ARG A 94 8.40 -2.98 23.94
C ARG A 94 7.10 -2.21 24.20
N GLU A 95 6.31 -1.97 23.16
CA GLU A 95 5.10 -1.16 23.21
C GLU A 95 3.93 -1.91 22.56
N PRO A 96 3.43 -2.98 23.19
CA PRO A 96 2.38 -3.83 22.62
C PRO A 96 1.09 -3.06 22.30
N GLN A 97 0.85 -1.93 22.96
CA GLN A 97 -0.26 -1.03 22.64
C GLN A 97 -0.20 -0.49 21.22
N VAL A 98 0.99 -0.30 20.63
CA VAL A 98 1.14 0.19 19.25
C VAL A 98 0.51 -0.79 18.28
N ALA A 99 0.83 -2.07 18.43
CA ALA A 99 0.21 -3.14 17.65
C ALA A 99 -1.30 -3.24 17.85
N ARG A 100 -1.79 -3.02 19.08
CA ARG A 100 -3.22 -3.09 19.37
C ARG A 100 -3.99 -1.92 18.75
N LEU A 101 -3.46 -0.70 18.82
CA LEU A 101 -4.15 0.52 18.39
C LEU A 101 -4.05 0.77 16.88
N THR A 102 -2.93 0.43 16.23
CA THR A 102 -2.73 0.65 14.79
C THR A 102 -3.91 0.25 13.90
N PRO A 103 -4.49 -0.98 13.98
CA PRO A 103 -5.61 -1.33 13.10
C PRO A 103 -6.87 -0.49 13.37
N TRP A 104 -7.13 -0.09 14.61
CA TRP A 104 -8.26 0.77 14.94
C TRP A 104 -8.07 2.18 14.43
N LEU A 105 -6.88 2.75 14.61
CA LEU A 105 -6.53 4.08 14.09
C LEU A 105 -6.60 4.10 12.56
N LEU A 106 -6.09 3.04 11.91
CA LEU A 106 -6.12 2.91 10.46
C LEU A 106 -7.56 2.82 9.94
N ALA A 107 -8.41 2.01 10.57
CA ALA A 107 -9.81 1.86 10.20
C ALA A 107 -10.64 3.15 10.43
N ALA A 108 -10.19 4.02 11.32
CA ALA A 108 -10.89 5.27 11.65
C ALA A 108 -10.42 6.48 10.81
N PHE A 109 -9.41 6.35 9.93
CA PHE A 109 -9.21 7.36 8.89
C PHE A 109 -10.40 7.33 7.94
N SER A 110 -11.17 8.42 7.90
CA SER A 110 -12.38 8.52 7.06
C SER A 110 -12.06 8.21 5.60
N TYR A 111 -10.92 8.70 5.11
CA TYR A 111 -10.47 8.44 3.76
C TYR A 111 -10.16 6.97 3.50
N ALA A 112 -9.36 6.33 4.37
CA ALA A 112 -9.01 4.92 4.22
C ALA A 112 -10.25 4.03 4.27
N PHE A 113 -11.19 4.35 5.16
CA PHE A 113 -12.45 3.63 5.28
C PHE A 113 -13.30 3.75 4.01
N LEU A 114 -13.55 4.97 3.53
CA LEU A 114 -14.42 5.19 2.35
C LEU A 114 -13.86 4.55 1.08
N PHE A 115 -12.55 4.67 0.85
CA PHE A 115 -11.91 4.05 -0.31
C PHE A 115 -11.82 2.52 -0.18
N GLY A 116 -11.67 1.99 1.04
CA GLY A 116 -11.75 0.55 1.31
C GLY A 116 -13.15 -0.07 1.15
N LEU A 117 -14.18 0.75 0.93
CA LEU A 117 -15.52 0.28 0.53
C LEU A 117 -15.72 0.28 -1.00
N GLN A 118 -14.71 0.66 -1.77
CA GLN A 118 -14.76 0.67 -3.24
C GLN A 118 -13.82 -0.40 -3.81
N ILE A 119 -14.20 -1.01 -4.93
CA ILE A 119 -13.39 -2.02 -5.61
C ILE A 119 -12.25 -1.27 -6.33
N MET A 120 -11.10 -1.18 -5.66
CA MET A 120 -10.02 -0.28 -6.02
C MET A 120 -8.65 -0.97 -5.90
N TYR A 121 -7.72 -0.57 -6.76
CA TYR A 121 -6.37 -1.14 -6.81
C TYR A 121 -5.53 -0.74 -5.60
N GLU A 122 -5.89 0.38 -4.98
CA GLU A 122 -5.16 1.05 -3.93
C GLU A 122 -5.09 0.22 -2.64
N THR A 123 -6.20 -0.41 -2.25
CA THR A 123 -6.24 -1.28 -1.06
C THR A 123 -5.41 -2.54 -1.28
N LEU A 124 -5.48 -3.13 -2.49
CA LEU A 124 -4.64 -4.26 -2.87
C LEU A 124 -3.15 -3.87 -2.88
N LEU A 125 -2.82 -2.69 -3.40
CA LEU A 125 -1.45 -2.17 -3.32
C LEU A 125 -1.01 -1.98 -1.87
N ALA A 126 -1.86 -1.41 -1.00
CA ALA A 126 -1.54 -1.24 0.41
C ALA A 126 -1.27 -2.59 1.11
N LEU A 127 -2.03 -3.63 0.76
CA LEU A 127 -1.78 -5.00 1.23
C LEU A 127 -0.40 -5.49 0.78
N CYS A 128 -0.06 -5.31 -0.50
CA CYS A 128 1.25 -5.69 -1.05
C CYS A 128 2.42 -4.92 -0.42
N VAL A 129 2.27 -3.61 -0.22
CA VAL A 129 3.26 -2.76 0.48
C VAL A 129 3.48 -3.26 1.89
N LEU A 130 2.42 -3.45 2.67
CA LEU A 130 2.55 -3.94 4.05
C LEU A 130 3.11 -5.35 4.11
N ALA A 131 2.77 -6.23 3.16
CA ALA A 131 3.36 -7.56 3.07
C ALA A 131 4.88 -7.49 2.79
N ALA A 132 5.29 -6.60 1.87
CA ALA A 132 6.69 -6.36 1.55
C ALA A 132 7.46 -5.81 2.76
N LEU A 133 6.90 -4.83 3.48
CA LEU A 133 7.53 -4.27 4.68
C LEU A 133 7.60 -5.30 5.82
N ASN A 134 6.56 -6.11 6.03
CA ASN A 134 6.61 -7.22 6.98
C ASN A 134 7.69 -8.26 6.61
N ALA A 135 7.89 -8.52 5.31
CA ALA A 135 8.94 -9.41 4.85
C ALA A 135 10.35 -8.81 5.06
N LEU A 136 10.53 -7.50 4.81
CA LEU A 136 11.79 -6.78 5.08
C LEU A 136 12.13 -6.74 6.57
N VAL A 137 11.14 -6.51 7.44
CA VAL A 137 11.32 -6.50 8.89
C VAL A 137 11.55 -7.91 9.46
N GLY A 138 11.04 -8.95 8.78
CA GLY A 138 11.21 -10.34 9.19
C GLY A 138 10.24 -10.79 10.28
N ARG A 139 10.59 -11.88 10.98
CA ARG A 139 9.84 -12.34 12.17
C ARG A 139 10.12 -11.48 13.39
N ASP A 140 11.36 -11.01 13.48
CA ASP A 140 11.90 -10.08 14.46
C ASP A 140 12.94 -9.23 13.73
N VAL A 141 13.05 -7.95 14.09
CA VAL A 141 14.00 -7.00 13.49
C VAL A 141 15.47 -7.43 13.69
N GLY A 142 15.76 -8.25 14.70
CA GLY A 142 17.10 -8.82 14.90
C GLY A 142 17.46 -9.95 13.92
N GLN A 143 16.47 -10.53 13.26
CA GLN A 143 16.64 -11.70 12.41
C GLN A 143 16.81 -11.34 10.93
N ARG A 144 17.16 -12.34 10.13
CA ARG A 144 17.27 -12.19 8.68
C ARG A 144 15.89 -11.90 8.07
N PRO A 145 15.78 -10.91 7.17
CA PRO A 145 14.55 -10.65 6.41
C PRO A 145 14.10 -11.84 5.55
N TRP A 146 12.80 -11.91 5.28
CA TRP A 146 12.23 -12.91 4.39
C TRP A 146 12.24 -12.40 2.93
N PHE A 147 13.40 -12.39 2.29
CA PHE A 147 13.59 -11.86 0.93
C PHE A 147 12.70 -12.51 -0.14
N ALA A 148 12.37 -13.80 -0.01
CA ALA A 148 11.45 -14.47 -0.92
C ALA A 148 10.02 -13.91 -0.80
N GLY A 149 9.53 -13.71 0.44
CA GLY A 149 8.25 -13.03 0.67
C GLY A 149 8.27 -11.58 0.22
N PHE A 150 9.42 -10.90 0.34
CA PHE A 150 9.60 -9.54 -0.19
C PHE A 150 9.46 -9.54 -1.73
N ALA A 151 10.12 -10.47 -2.43
CA ALA A 151 9.99 -10.62 -3.88
C ALA A 151 8.54 -10.85 -4.31
N LEU A 152 7.84 -11.78 -3.67
CA LEU A 152 6.44 -12.11 -3.98
C LEU A 152 5.50 -10.93 -3.73
N ALA A 153 5.66 -10.23 -2.61
CA ALA A 153 4.84 -9.08 -2.28
C ALA A 153 5.08 -7.90 -3.24
N VAL A 154 6.34 -7.64 -3.61
CA VAL A 154 6.69 -6.63 -4.61
C VAL A 154 6.15 -7.01 -5.99
N ALA A 155 6.26 -8.28 -6.39
CA ALA A 155 5.71 -8.76 -7.66
C ALA A 155 4.19 -8.57 -7.72
N ALA A 156 3.48 -8.94 -6.65
CA ALA A 156 2.04 -8.73 -6.54
C ALA A 156 1.67 -7.24 -6.60
N GLY A 157 2.43 -6.37 -5.92
CA GLY A 157 2.20 -4.92 -5.97
C GLY A 157 2.46 -4.32 -7.36
N LEU A 158 3.52 -4.79 -8.05
CA LEU A 158 3.80 -4.44 -9.44
C LEU A 158 2.66 -4.91 -10.37
N MET A 159 2.10 -6.10 -10.14
CA MET A 159 0.95 -6.63 -10.88
C MET A 159 -0.39 -6.02 -10.47
N SER A 160 -0.44 -5.21 -9.40
CA SER A 160 -1.63 -4.49 -8.94
C SER A 160 -1.67 -3.03 -9.43
N LYS A 161 -0.55 -2.29 -9.36
CA LYS A 161 -0.51 -0.87 -9.75
C LYS A 161 0.74 -0.43 -10.52
N GLY A 162 1.54 -1.38 -10.99
CA GLY A 162 2.75 -1.12 -11.76
C GLY A 162 3.89 -0.55 -10.90
N PRO A 163 4.79 0.25 -11.48
CA PRO A 163 6.08 0.59 -10.88
C PRO A 163 5.97 1.46 -9.62
N VAL A 164 4.81 2.08 -9.35
CA VAL A 164 4.57 2.83 -8.12
C VAL A 164 4.77 1.99 -6.86
N MET A 165 4.59 0.65 -6.94
CA MET A 165 4.93 -0.27 -5.87
C MET A 165 6.36 -0.09 -5.38
N LEU A 166 7.31 0.12 -6.29
CA LEU A 166 8.72 0.31 -5.95
C LEU A 166 8.92 1.58 -5.13
N LEU A 167 8.19 2.65 -5.41
CA LEU A 167 8.31 3.91 -4.67
C LEU A 167 7.95 3.76 -3.18
N HIS A 168 6.96 2.92 -2.87
CA HIS A 168 6.54 2.64 -1.50
C HIS A 168 7.57 1.84 -0.70
N VAL A 169 8.37 0.98 -1.35
CA VAL A 169 9.32 0.08 -0.67
C VAL A 169 10.78 0.47 -0.86
N ALA A 170 11.09 1.36 -1.80
CA ALA A 170 12.45 1.76 -2.15
C ALA A 170 13.19 2.34 -0.96
N PHE A 171 12.62 3.34 -0.27
CA PHE A 171 13.31 3.99 0.83
C PHE A 171 13.47 3.10 2.07
N PRO A 172 12.45 2.35 2.53
CA PRO A 172 12.64 1.35 3.57
C PRO A 172 13.75 0.33 3.25
N PHE A 173 13.86 -0.09 1.99
CA PHE A 173 14.90 -1.00 1.54
C PHE A 173 16.28 -0.35 1.45
N LEU A 174 16.41 0.77 0.74
CA LEU A 174 17.69 1.45 0.50
C LEU A 174 18.30 1.99 1.79
N LEU A 175 17.45 2.55 2.67
CA LEU A 175 17.85 3.09 3.97
C LEU A 175 17.88 2.02 5.07
N GLY A 176 17.77 0.74 4.70
CA GLY A 176 17.84 -0.44 5.58
C GLY A 176 18.84 -0.31 6.75
N PRO A 177 20.13 -0.01 6.50
CA PRO A 177 21.15 0.11 7.55
C PRO A 177 20.88 1.19 8.61
N LEU A 178 20.07 2.21 8.29
CA LEU A 178 19.71 3.27 9.24
C LEU A 178 18.75 2.76 10.32
N TRP A 179 17.93 1.75 10.03
CA TRP A 179 16.87 1.31 10.94
C TRP A 179 16.90 -0.19 11.30
N HIS A 180 17.38 -1.07 10.42
CA HIS A 180 17.37 -2.52 10.60
C HIS A 180 18.74 -3.05 11.09
N PRO A 181 18.85 -3.67 12.28
CA PRO A 181 20.11 -4.18 12.83
C PRO A 181 20.84 -5.16 11.90
N TRP A 182 20.11 -6.10 11.29
CA TRP A 182 20.70 -7.05 10.34
C TRP A 182 21.26 -6.37 9.08
N ALA A 183 20.57 -5.35 8.54
CA ALA A 183 21.05 -4.59 7.38
C ALA A 183 22.34 -3.83 7.70
N ARG A 184 22.43 -3.29 8.92
CA ARG A 184 23.63 -2.61 9.42
C ARG A 184 24.81 -3.57 9.62
N LYS A 185 24.54 -4.78 10.13
CA LYS A 185 25.56 -5.80 10.37
C LYS A 185 26.04 -6.48 9.08
N LEU A 186 25.14 -6.70 8.12
CA LEU A 186 25.41 -7.45 6.88
C LEU A 186 24.88 -6.71 5.64
N PRO A 187 25.39 -5.51 5.32
CA PRO A 187 24.86 -4.68 4.24
C PRO A 187 24.97 -5.36 2.86
N GLY A 188 26.07 -6.08 2.59
CA GLY A 188 26.23 -6.83 1.34
C GLY A 188 25.16 -7.91 1.13
N GLN A 189 24.77 -8.63 2.19
CA GLN A 189 23.70 -9.62 2.09
C GLN A 189 22.32 -8.97 1.99
N TRP A 190 22.12 -7.80 2.62
CA TRP A 190 20.88 -7.02 2.52
C TRP A 190 20.64 -6.53 1.10
N TYR A 191 21.60 -5.81 0.53
CA TYR A 191 21.48 -5.26 -0.82
C TYR A 191 21.56 -6.35 -1.89
N GLY A 192 22.43 -7.35 -1.72
CA GLY A 192 22.53 -8.46 -2.67
C GLY A 192 21.24 -9.28 -2.76
N ARG A 193 20.70 -9.73 -1.62
CA ARG A 193 19.48 -10.56 -1.61
C ARG A 193 18.21 -9.75 -1.88
N GLY A 194 18.13 -8.52 -1.36
CA GLY A 194 17.03 -7.62 -1.65
C GLY A 194 17.02 -7.15 -3.10
N GLY A 195 18.19 -6.87 -3.69
CA GLY A 195 18.34 -6.59 -5.11
C GLY A 195 17.89 -7.77 -5.97
N LEU A 196 18.31 -8.99 -5.63
CA LEU A 196 17.86 -10.21 -6.32
C LEU A 196 16.33 -10.41 -6.21
N ALA A 197 15.75 -10.10 -5.05
CA ALA A 197 14.31 -10.15 -4.83
C ALA A 197 13.56 -9.14 -5.69
N LEU A 198 14.06 -7.90 -5.82
CA LEU A 198 13.49 -6.89 -6.70
C LEU A 198 13.59 -7.29 -8.17
N LEU A 199 14.74 -7.84 -8.60
CA LEU A 199 14.92 -8.35 -9.96
C LEU A 199 13.93 -9.49 -10.25
N GLY A 200 13.76 -10.44 -9.32
CA GLY A 200 12.77 -11.51 -9.45
C GLY A 200 11.34 -10.97 -9.53
N ALA A 201 11.01 -9.94 -8.75
CA ALA A 201 9.70 -9.30 -8.81
C ALA A 201 9.44 -8.60 -10.16
N CYS A 202 10.44 -7.89 -10.69
CA CYS A 202 10.37 -7.30 -12.03
C CYS A 202 10.27 -8.38 -13.11
N ALA A 203 10.96 -9.51 -12.97
CA ALA A 203 10.85 -10.62 -13.91
C ALA A 203 9.42 -11.18 -13.97
N ILE A 204 8.72 -11.31 -12.83
CA ILE A 204 7.32 -11.72 -12.79
C ILE A 204 6.41 -10.70 -13.51
N LEU A 205 6.61 -9.40 -13.29
CA LEU A 205 5.90 -8.35 -14.04
C LEU A 205 6.14 -8.52 -15.55
N LEU A 206 7.39 -8.74 -15.96
CA LEU A 206 7.76 -8.93 -17.37
C LEU A 206 7.12 -10.19 -17.98
N CYS A 207 6.94 -11.27 -17.21
CA CYS A 207 6.21 -12.46 -17.65
C CYS A 207 4.77 -12.17 -18.06
N TRP A 208 4.16 -11.09 -17.57
CA TRP A 208 2.87 -10.62 -18.06
C TRP A 208 3.01 -9.52 -19.13
N VAL A 209 3.87 -8.51 -18.89
CA VAL A 209 4.02 -7.35 -19.80
C VAL A 209 4.40 -7.80 -21.22
N ILE A 210 5.35 -8.73 -21.36
CA ILE A 210 5.83 -9.18 -22.66
C ILE A 210 4.71 -9.84 -23.47
N PRO A 211 4.05 -10.92 -23.00
CA PRO A 211 2.97 -11.53 -23.78
C PRO A 211 1.78 -10.59 -23.99
N ALA A 212 1.42 -9.78 -23.00
CA ALA A 212 0.33 -8.80 -23.16
C ALA A 212 0.65 -7.75 -24.25
N ALA A 213 1.89 -7.25 -24.28
CA ALA A 213 2.36 -6.32 -25.30
C ALA A 213 2.36 -6.92 -26.71
N LEU A 214 2.68 -8.22 -26.83
CA LEU A 214 2.64 -8.92 -28.12
C LEU A 214 1.20 -9.19 -28.58
N ALA A 215 0.28 -9.48 -27.65
CA ALA A 215 -1.10 -9.82 -27.96
C ALA A 215 -2.02 -8.61 -28.15
N GLY A 216 -1.75 -7.48 -27.48
CA GLY A 216 -2.66 -6.32 -27.44
C GLY A 216 -2.62 -5.40 -28.66
N GLY A 217 -1.72 -5.63 -29.61
CA GLY A 217 -1.53 -4.79 -30.80
C GLY A 217 -0.62 -3.57 -30.56
N GLU A 218 -0.31 -2.85 -31.64
CA GLU A 218 0.72 -1.79 -31.63
C GLU A 218 0.40 -0.66 -30.65
N ALA A 219 -0.83 -0.13 -30.70
CA ALA A 219 -1.26 0.99 -29.86
C ALA A 219 -1.19 0.61 -28.37
N TYR A 220 -1.72 -0.56 -27.99
CA TYR A 220 -1.66 -1.06 -26.63
C TYR A 220 -0.21 -1.25 -26.15
N ARG A 221 0.66 -1.82 -27.00
CA ARG A 221 2.07 -2.03 -26.67
C ARG A 221 2.78 -0.71 -26.39
N GLN A 222 2.60 0.28 -27.26
CA GLN A 222 3.22 1.59 -27.10
C GLN A 222 2.75 2.25 -25.80
N GLU A 223 1.45 2.25 -25.53
CA GLU A 223 0.92 2.82 -24.29
C GLU A 223 1.39 2.06 -23.05
N LEU A 224 1.35 0.72 -23.06
CA LEU A 224 1.78 -0.10 -21.93
C LEU A 224 3.25 0.17 -21.61
N LEU A 225 4.14 0.13 -22.60
CA LEU A 225 5.57 0.38 -22.39
C LEU A 225 5.83 1.84 -22.01
N PHE A 226 5.15 2.81 -22.63
CA PHE A 226 5.30 4.22 -22.30
C PHE A 226 4.85 4.51 -20.86
N MET A 227 3.74 3.91 -20.41
CA MET A 227 3.22 4.03 -19.04
C MET A 227 4.09 3.34 -17.99
N GLN A 228 4.84 2.30 -18.39
CA GLN A 228 5.80 1.61 -17.52
C GLN A 228 7.14 2.35 -17.44
N THR A 229 7.55 3.08 -18.50
CA THR A 229 8.93 3.62 -18.62
C THR A 229 9.06 5.14 -18.41
N ALA A 230 8.09 5.98 -18.82
CA ALA A 230 8.32 7.43 -18.86
C ALA A 230 7.09 8.34 -18.65
N GLY A 231 5.88 7.93 -19.02
CA GLY A 231 4.70 8.82 -19.05
C GLY A 231 4.24 9.38 -17.69
N ARG A 232 4.60 8.74 -16.57
CA ARG A 232 4.24 9.22 -15.23
C ARG A 232 5.23 10.23 -14.63
N VAL A 233 6.45 10.31 -15.15
CA VAL A 233 7.54 11.07 -14.52
C VAL A 233 7.69 12.46 -15.15
N VAL A 234 7.43 12.63 -16.45
CA VAL A 234 7.76 13.88 -17.16
C VAL A 234 6.54 14.63 -17.71
N GLU A 235 5.48 13.96 -18.17
CA GLU A 235 4.30 14.65 -18.77
C GLU A 235 2.97 13.89 -18.58
N SER A 236 2.40 13.93 -17.37
CA SER A 236 1.04 13.41 -17.14
C SER A 236 0.02 14.55 -17.16
N PHE A 237 -0.41 14.96 -18.36
CA PHE A 237 -1.30 16.10 -18.58
C PHE A 237 -2.67 16.01 -17.85
N ASP A 238 -3.15 14.82 -17.48
CA ASP A 238 -4.48 14.66 -16.86
C ASP A 238 -4.53 14.78 -15.32
N HIS A 239 -3.39 14.76 -14.61
CA HIS A 239 -3.37 14.83 -13.14
C HIS A 239 -2.16 15.61 -12.58
N ALA A 240 -1.58 16.49 -13.39
CA ALA A 240 -0.47 17.33 -12.97
C ALA A 240 -0.90 18.24 -11.81
N ARG A 241 -0.20 18.13 -10.68
CA ARG A 241 -0.44 18.97 -9.49
C ARG A 241 0.89 19.55 -9.01
N PRO A 242 0.90 20.77 -8.44
CA PRO A 242 2.12 21.39 -7.93
C PRO A 242 2.76 20.54 -6.82
N TRP A 243 4.06 20.74 -6.59
CA TRP A 243 4.81 19.92 -5.64
C TRP A 243 4.27 20.00 -4.20
N TRP A 244 3.70 21.13 -3.81
CA TRP A 244 3.09 21.36 -2.49
C TRP A 244 1.67 20.77 -2.35
N TRP A 245 1.10 20.18 -3.39
CA TRP A 245 -0.30 19.73 -3.38
C TRP A 245 -0.62 18.69 -2.29
N TYR A 246 0.29 17.75 -2.00
CA TYR A 246 0.05 16.82 -0.88
C TYR A 246 0.02 17.55 0.47
N ALA A 247 0.76 18.65 0.65
CA ALA A 247 0.72 19.42 1.88
C ALA A 247 -0.67 20.04 2.12
N SER A 248 -1.43 20.39 1.07
CA SER A 248 -2.80 20.89 1.23
C SER A 248 -3.84 19.78 1.44
N VAL A 249 -3.56 18.55 1.00
CA VAL A 249 -4.49 17.42 1.07
C VAL A 249 -4.27 16.52 2.30
N ILE A 250 -3.03 16.40 2.78
CA ILE A 250 -2.69 15.60 3.96
C ILE A 250 -3.55 15.96 5.18
N PRO A 251 -3.81 17.24 5.52
CA PRO A 251 -4.70 17.59 6.63
C PRO A 251 -6.08 16.91 6.55
N LEU A 252 -6.65 16.82 5.35
CA LEU A 252 -7.92 16.13 5.11
C LEU A 252 -7.78 14.61 5.23
N LEU A 253 -6.70 14.03 4.70
CA LEU A 253 -6.39 12.61 4.82
C LEU A 253 -6.21 12.16 6.28
N LEU A 254 -5.73 13.06 7.13
CA LEU A 254 -5.47 12.80 8.54
C LEU A 254 -6.68 13.01 9.45
N LEU A 255 -7.84 13.39 8.91
CA LEU A 255 -9.07 13.45 9.72
C LEU A 255 -9.50 12.03 10.16
N PRO A 256 -10.04 11.89 11.40
CA PRO A 256 -10.35 12.97 12.36
C PRO A 256 -9.17 13.37 13.26
N TRP A 257 -8.01 12.71 13.15
CA TRP A 257 -6.91 12.83 14.11
C TRP A 257 -6.28 14.21 14.17
N LEU A 258 -6.28 14.96 13.06
CA LEU A 258 -5.79 16.35 13.04
C LEU A 258 -6.51 17.23 14.08
N LEU A 259 -7.79 16.97 14.34
CA LEU A 259 -8.60 17.73 15.29
C LEU A 259 -8.39 17.29 16.74
N TRP A 260 -7.63 16.23 16.97
CA TRP A 260 -7.41 15.68 18.30
C TRP A 260 -6.07 16.13 18.87
N PRO A 261 -6.02 16.96 19.93
CA PRO A 261 -4.76 17.46 20.51
C PRO A 261 -3.77 16.36 20.91
N ARG A 262 -4.27 15.17 21.27
CA ARG A 262 -3.43 14.02 21.61
C ARG A 262 -2.66 13.46 20.42
N ALA A 263 -3.18 13.59 19.20
CA ALA A 263 -2.47 13.19 17.98
C ALA A 263 -1.21 14.03 17.77
N TRP A 264 -1.28 15.33 18.05
CA TRP A 264 -0.13 16.25 17.98
C TRP A 264 0.91 15.95 19.06
N GLN A 265 0.47 15.69 20.28
CA GLN A 265 1.37 15.24 21.36
C GLN A 265 2.05 13.92 21.00
N ALA A 266 1.31 13.00 20.39
CA ALA A 266 1.84 11.73 19.95
C ALA A 266 2.93 11.90 18.88
N LEU A 267 2.67 12.75 17.87
CA LEU A 267 3.63 13.08 16.83
C LEU A 267 4.89 13.75 17.41
N ALA A 268 4.72 14.76 18.27
CA ALA A 268 5.84 15.47 18.90
C ALA A 268 6.75 14.50 19.66
N ARG A 269 6.19 13.56 20.43
CA ARG A 269 6.97 12.56 21.17
C ARG A 269 7.76 11.62 20.28
N VAL A 270 7.19 11.20 19.14
CA VAL A 270 7.91 10.36 18.18
C VAL A 270 9.08 11.14 17.56
N LEU A 271 8.90 12.44 17.30
CA LEU A 271 9.93 13.30 16.72
C LEU A 271 11.03 13.69 17.72
N THR A 272 10.69 13.90 18.99
CA THR A 272 11.64 14.31 20.04
C THR A 272 12.23 13.15 20.84
N GLY A 273 11.65 11.95 20.73
CA GLY A 273 12.07 10.76 21.46
C GLY A 273 13.41 10.20 20.98
N ARG A 274 14.08 9.41 21.82
CA ARG A 274 15.27 8.64 21.39
C ARG A 274 14.81 7.58 20.39
N GLY A 275 15.35 7.65 19.17
CA GLY A 275 14.93 6.80 18.06
C GLY A 275 15.15 5.30 18.33
N GLY A 276 14.07 4.52 18.23
CA GLY A 276 14.10 3.07 18.16
C GLY A 276 14.04 2.57 16.72
N VAL A 277 14.10 1.25 16.54
CA VAL A 277 13.92 0.62 15.21
C VAL A 277 12.62 1.07 14.55
N GLY A 278 11.51 1.04 15.30
CA GLY A 278 10.20 1.41 14.76
C GLY A 278 10.14 2.86 14.27
N THR A 279 10.63 3.82 15.06
CA THR A 279 10.67 5.24 14.64
C THR A 279 11.65 5.45 13.49
N GLY A 280 12.80 4.78 13.49
CA GLY A 280 13.77 4.84 12.40
C GLY A 280 13.20 4.31 11.08
N MET A 281 12.52 3.17 11.12
CA MET A 281 11.83 2.58 9.96
C MET A 281 10.73 3.50 9.43
N LEU A 282 9.86 4.01 10.31
CA LEU A 282 8.77 4.92 9.91
C LEU A 282 9.33 6.21 9.31
N GLY A 283 10.42 6.76 9.85
CA GLY A 283 11.10 7.94 9.28
C GLY A 283 11.72 7.65 7.91
N CYS A 284 12.35 6.48 7.74
CA CYS A 284 12.91 6.03 6.45
C CYS A 284 11.83 5.65 5.42
N TRP A 285 10.58 5.48 5.85
CA TRP A 285 9.45 5.18 4.98
C TRP A 285 8.67 6.45 4.63
N LEU A 286 8.00 7.06 5.62
CA LEU A 286 6.97 8.07 5.38
C LEU A 286 7.54 9.37 4.80
N LEU A 287 8.68 9.86 5.33
CA LEU A 287 9.26 11.13 4.91
C LEU A 287 9.76 11.09 3.46
N PRO A 288 10.69 10.18 3.08
CA PRO A 288 11.20 10.19 1.72
C PRO A 288 10.14 9.74 0.70
N THR A 289 9.24 8.81 1.05
CA THR A 289 8.13 8.44 0.16
C THR A 289 7.17 9.61 -0.07
N GLY A 290 6.81 10.36 0.98
CA GLY A 290 5.95 11.55 0.85
C GLY A 290 6.60 12.66 0.03
N ILE A 291 7.90 12.90 0.21
CA ILE A 291 8.68 13.85 -0.61
C ILE A 291 8.68 13.40 -2.07
N ALA A 292 8.99 12.12 -2.33
CA ALA A 292 9.07 11.62 -3.70
C ALA A 292 7.71 11.68 -4.42
N PHE A 293 6.62 11.33 -3.76
CA PHE A 293 5.27 11.52 -4.31
C PHE A 293 4.96 13.00 -4.59
N SER A 294 5.46 13.91 -3.75
CA SER A 294 5.31 15.36 -3.95
C SER A 294 6.08 15.87 -5.17
N LEU A 295 7.19 15.23 -5.53
CA LEU A 295 7.98 15.59 -6.71
C LEU A 295 7.42 15.02 -8.02
N VAL A 296 6.69 13.89 -7.98
CA VAL A 296 6.05 13.29 -9.17
C VAL A 296 4.90 14.16 -9.67
N SER A 297 4.82 14.42 -10.97
CA SER A 297 3.82 15.33 -11.57
C SER A 297 2.38 14.85 -11.35
N GLY A 298 2.09 13.59 -11.66
CA GLY A 298 0.77 12.97 -11.49
C GLY A 298 0.47 12.65 -10.03
N LYS A 299 -0.49 13.36 -9.43
CA LYS A 299 -0.87 13.17 -8.01
C LYS A 299 -2.35 12.88 -7.85
N GLN A 300 -2.66 11.90 -7.01
CA GLN A 300 -4.02 11.56 -6.61
C GLN A 300 -4.05 11.26 -5.12
N VAL A 301 -5.17 11.58 -4.48
CA VAL A 301 -5.30 11.57 -3.02
C VAL A 301 -5.05 10.17 -2.44
N TYR A 302 -5.48 9.13 -3.16
CA TYR A 302 -5.37 7.73 -2.73
C TYR A 302 -4.01 7.09 -3.00
N TYR A 303 -3.03 7.82 -3.54
CA TYR A 303 -1.67 7.28 -3.70
C TYR A 303 -0.98 7.07 -2.36
N LEU A 304 -1.33 7.85 -1.34
CA LEU A 304 -0.77 7.74 0.02
C LEU A 304 -1.51 6.74 0.92
N LEU A 305 -2.42 5.93 0.37
CA LEU A 305 -3.19 4.97 1.15
C LEU A 305 -2.29 3.96 1.91
N PRO A 306 -1.21 3.40 1.32
CA PRO A 306 -0.30 2.53 2.06
C PRO A 306 0.38 3.21 3.26
N GLU A 307 0.74 4.49 3.10
CA GLU A 307 1.43 5.29 4.12
C GLU A 307 0.55 5.57 5.35
N LEU A 308 -0.78 5.58 5.20
CA LEU A 308 -1.70 5.78 6.34
C LEU A 308 -1.52 4.71 7.42
N ALA A 309 -1.07 3.51 7.07
CA ALA A 309 -0.74 2.47 8.05
C ALA A 309 0.48 2.88 8.89
N GLY A 310 1.51 3.48 8.28
CA GLY A 310 2.64 4.03 9.02
C GLY A 310 2.25 5.23 9.89
N VAL A 311 1.38 6.11 9.38
CA VAL A 311 0.85 7.23 10.18
C VAL A 311 0.05 6.71 11.39
N ALA A 312 -0.78 5.68 11.22
CA ALA A 312 -1.48 5.03 12.32
C ALA A 312 -0.49 4.52 13.39
N MET A 313 0.66 3.96 12.99
CA MET A 313 1.69 3.53 13.94
C MET A 313 2.34 4.70 14.68
N VAL A 314 2.62 5.82 13.99
CA VAL A 314 3.14 7.05 14.64
C VAL A 314 2.18 7.54 15.73
N LEU A 315 0.88 7.62 15.39
CA LEU A 315 -0.17 8.01 16.33
C LEU A 315 -0.26 7.03 17.51
N ALA A 316 -0.25 5.73 17.24
CA ALA A 316 -0.33 4.69 18.26
C ALA A 316 0.87 4.72 19.22
N ALA A 317 2.09 4.90 18.71
CA ALA A 317 3.33 5.00 19.49
C ALA A 317 3.27 6.18 20.45
N GLY A 318 2.94 7.37 19.96
CA GLY A 318 2.92 8.54 20.82
C GLY A 318 1.77 8.56 21.85
N LEU A 319 0.67 7.84 21.60
CA LEU A 319 -0.41 7.64 22.58
C LEU A 319 0.00 6.71 23.73
N GLY A 320 0.75 5.64 23.42
CA GLY A 320 1.15 4.61 24.38
C GLY A 320 2.00 5.10 25.55
N ASP A 321 2.88 6.09 25.31
CA ASP A 321 3.72 6.68 26.36
C ASP A 321 2.94 7.57 27.34
N SER A 322 1.74 8.06 26.97
CA SER A 322 0.89 8.87 27.86
C SER A 322 0.40 8.09 29.08
N GLY A 323 0.27 6.76 28.96
CA GLY A 323 -0.17 5.89 30.06
C GLY A 323 0.91 5.69 31.12
N ARG A 324 2.19 5.67 30.72
CA ARG A 324 3.32 5.45 31.64
C ARG A 324 3.64 6.67 32.49
N SER A 325 3.37 7.89 32.00
CA SER A 325 3.58 9.11 32.81
C SER A 325 2.55 9.27 33.92
N ARG A 326 1.30 8.81 33.72
CA ARG A 326 0.24 8.88 34.75
C ARG A 326 0.43 7.89 35.88
N VAL A 327 0.91 6.67 35.62
CA VAL A 327 1.17 5.68 36.69
C VAL A 327 2.28 6.15 37.63
N ARG A 328 3.20 7.00 37.17
CA ARG A 328 4.25 7.59 38.01
C ARG A 328 3.80 8.79 38.86
N SER A 329 2.65 9.42 38.56
CA SER A 329 2.19 10.63 39.26
C SER A 329 1.19 10.36 40.39
N TRP A 330 0.91 9.10 40.72
CA TRP A 330 0.02 8.69 41.80
C TRP A 330 0.77 8.13 43.02
N TRP A 331 2.11 8.09 42.95
CA TRP A 331 2.99 7.54 43.99
C TRP A 331 3.96 8.57 44.56
N TRP A 332 3.53 9.83 44.61
CA TRP A 332 4.21 10.90 45.35
C TRP A 332 3.15 11.78 46.01
#